data_AF-A0A843WUU8-F1
#
_entry.id   AF-A0A843WUU8-F1
#
_cell.length_a   1.000
_cell.length_b   1.000
_cell.length_c   1.000
_cell.angle_alpha   90.00
_cell.angle_beta   90.00
_cell.angle_gamma   90.00
#
_symmetry.space_group_name_H-M   'P 1'
#
loop_
_entity.id
_entity.type
_entity.pdbx_description
1 polymer ?
#
loop_
_entity_poly.entity_id
_entity_poly.type
_entity_poly.pdbx_seq_one_letter_code
_entity_poly.pdbx_strand_id
1 'polypeptide(L)'
;MAVLLFCSSPLLFVSGKPCRYGKSLRPLLRYLSPDTRSRRSKKPRVEGTTVGSAMSHSSAVEQLYAWEKKLYMEVKDEERFREERRKRVSQVRKQEVKGVDNAKVQKNRKDIERLESKMAVASQAMETICIEIMRLRESELYPLLLELLNGLKAMWRSMYEYHHVQTHIAQQLEYLTTATTITGSAANATASGLRGKLTHELELAVKRWHSALGALVGSQREYIHAIAGWLRLSFFRFHRVPLSRTQQDSDIYALCEEWQLTLDKLPDKEASEAVKSLLTAVHAIVLRQEEEDRERRRWESAVKAVEKKTAELTALEDGRCPRSAPEDGEATVQWSPLSAKRAKVEVLRAGAEEEKAKYEKSASVTREITLSSLQRELPNVFQAMMAFSGACIEAFEAVHDHHRGDLDRARSLKMLLRP
;
A
#
# COMPACT_ATOMS: atom_id res chain seq x y z
N MET A 1 -22.42 -1.45 -5.65
CA MET A 1 -22.53 -2.04 -6.99
C MET A 1 -23.18 -3.40 -6.88
N ALA A 2 -24.52 -3.45 -6.91
CA ALA A 2 -25.33 -4.67 -7.00
C ALA A 2 -26.80 -4.27 -7.11
N VAL A 3 -27.16 -3.64 -8.22
CA VAL A 3 -28.57 -3.35 -8.53
C VAL A 3 -29.34 -4.64 -8.91
N LEU A 4 -28.61 -5.73 -9.07
CA LEU A 4 -29.12 -6.95 -9.66
C LEU A 4 -29.73 -7.95 -8.65
N LEU A 5 -30.12 -7.54 -7.44
CA LEU A 5 -30.82 -8.43 -6.49
C LEU A 5 -32.36 -8.40 -6.55
N PHE A 6 -32.97 -7.45 -7.25
CA PHE A 6 -34.42 -7.23 -7.13
C PHE A 6 -35.10 -7.28 -8.50
N CYS A 7 -35.55 -8.47 -8.90
CA CYS A 7 -36.62 -8.69 -9.88
C CYS A 7 -36.79 -10.22 -10.02
N SER A 8 -37.55 -10.85 -9.11
CA SER A 8 -38.27 -12.15 -9.27
C SER A 8 -38.63 -12.81 -7.92
N SER A 9 -39.23 -12.08 -6.96
CA SER A 9 -40.00 -12.72 -5.86
C SER A 9 -40.99 -11.72 -5.24
N PRO A 10 -42.28 -12.08 -5.02
CA PRO A 10 -43.32 -11.17 -4.53
C PRO A 10 -43.27 -10.84 -3.02
N LEU A 11 -42.25 -11.26 -2.28
CA LEU A 11 -42.21 -11.15 -0.83
C LEU A 11 -40.82 -10.69 -0.40
N LEU A 12 -40.77 -9.78 0.58
CA LEU A 12 -39.60 -9.12 1.16
C LEU A 12 -39.28 -7.72 0.59
N PHE A 13 -40.21 -6.79 0.83
CA PHE A 13 -39.86 -5.38 1.03
C PHE A 13 -39.93 -5.08 2.54
N VAL A 14 -38.82 -5.22 3.25
CA VAL A 14 -38.66 -4.61 4.58
C VAL A 14 -37.30 -3.90 4.62
N SER A 15 -37.39 -2.57 4.56
CA SER A 15 -36.45 -1.58 5.11
C SER A 15 -34.97 -1.96 5.20
N GLY A 16 -34.16 -1.49 4.25
CA GLY A 16 -32.70 -1.52 4.35
C GLY A 16 -32.07 -0.27 3.73
N LYS A 17 -31.44 0.56 4.56
CA LYS A 17 -30.73 1.79 4.16
C LYS A 17 -29.59 1.49 3.18
N PRO A 18 -29.25 2.41 2.27
CA PRO A 18 -28.16 2.23 1.31
C PRO A 18 -26.81 2.15 2.05
N CYS A 19 -26.10 1.03 1.86
CA CYS A 19 -24.73 0.89 2.32
C CYS A 19 -23.78 1.83 1.55
N ARG A 20 -23.05 2.68 2.29
CA ARG A 20 -22.02 3.58 1.76
C ARG A 20 -20.72 2.79 1.54
N TYR A 21 -20.45 2.36 0.31
CA TYR A 21 -19.16 1.75 -0.08
C TYR A 21 -18.37 2.58 -1.11
N GLY A 22 -18.74 3.84 -1.33
CA GLY A 22 -18.15 4.70 -2.38
C GLY A 22 -16.89 5.49 -2.00
N LYS A 23 -16.10 5.08 -1.00
CA LYS A 23 -14.89 5.84 -0.58
C LYS A 23 -13.56 5.11 -0.79
N SER A 24 -13.55 3.84 -1.20
CA SER A 24 -12.31 3.05 -1.32
C SER A 24 -12.13 2.44 -2.70
N LEU A 25 -12.02 3.27 -3.75
CA LEU A 25 -11.60 2.82 -5.09
C LEU A 25 -10.48 3.71 -5.67
N ARG A 26 -9.67 4.30 -4.79
CA ARG A 26 -8.35 4.85 -5.13
C ARG A 26 -7.40 4.41 -4.02
N PRO A 27 -6.48 3.45 -4.26
CA PRO A 27 -5.13 3.86 -4.66
C PRO A 27 -4.31 2.75 -5.36
N LEU A 28 -4.13 2.78 -6.69
CA LEU A 28 -3.06 1.98 -7.31
C LEU A 28 -2.11 2.77 -8.22
N LEU A 29 -2.40 4.04 -8.52
CA LEU A 29 -1.64 4.80 -9.52
C LEU A 29 -0.67 5.85 -8.96
N ARG A 30 -0.38 5.85 -7.65
CA ARG A 30 0.63 6.77 -7.07
C ARG A 30 2.04 6.19 -6.96
N TYR A 31 2.23 4.90 -7.15
CA TYR A 31 3.52 4.24 -6.91
C TYR A 31 4.20 3.69 -8.17
N LEU A 32 3.56 3.85 -9.34
CA LEU A 32 4.06 3.36 -10.63
C LEU A 32 4.13 4.51 -11.64
N SER A 33 5.00 5.50 -11.41
CA SER A 33 5.56 6.36 -12.48
C SER A 33 6.80 7.11 -11.98
N PRO A 34 7.90 7.15 -12.78
CA PRO A 34 9.01 8.04 -12.52
C PRO A 34 8.61 9.51 -12.72
N ASP A 35 9.12 10.35 -11.83
CA ASP A 35 8.84 11.78 -11.73
C ASP A 35 9.26 12.54 -13.00
N THR A 36 8.30 13.17 -13.71
CA THR A 36 8.60 14.32 -14.57
C THR A 36 7.67 15.48 -14.20
N ARG A 37 8.26 16.48 -13.54
CA ARG A 37 7.65 17.77 -13.22
C ARG A 37 7.08 18.44 -14.48
N SER A 38 5.78 18.75 -14.46
CA SER A 38 5.28 19.97 -15.10
C SER A 38 4.02 20.48 -14.42
N ARG A 39 4.10 21.69 -13.86
CA ARG A 39 2.99 22.47 -13.31
C ARG A 39 2.04 22.88 -14.44
N ARG A 40 0.74 22.59 -14.34
CA ARG A 40 -0.29 23.50 -14.89
C ARG A 40 -1.63 23.43 -14.17
N SER A 41 -2.22 24.63 -14.11
CA SER A 41 -3.34 25.07 -13.28
C SER A 41 -4.69 24.50 -13.72
N LYS A 42 -5.61 24.36 -12.75
CA LYS A 42 -7.00 23.90 -12.94
C LYS A 42 -7.90 25.02 -13.47
N LYS A 43 -8.72 24.73 -14.49
CA LYS A 43 -10.09 25.26 -14.67
C LYS A 43 -10.96 24.19 -15.37
N PRO A 44 -12.28 24.13 -15.09
CA PRO A 44 -13.16 23.08 -15.61
C PRO A 44 -13.76 23.48 -16.96
N ARG A 45 -13.92 22.54 -17.90
CA ARG A 45 -14.80 22.70 -19.06
C ARG A 45 -15.44 21.38 -19.49
N VAL A 46 -16.68 21.56 -19.92
CA VAL A 46 -17.76 20.65 -20.33
C VAL A 46 -17.41 19.77 -21.54
N GLU A 47 -18.07 18.61 -21.55
CA GLU A 47 -18.26 17.59 -22.59
C GLU A 47 -17.70 17.85 -23.99
N GLY A 48 -16.91 16.88 -24.46
CA GLY A 48 -16.57 16.65 -25.85
C GLY A 48 -15.98 15.24 -25.97
N THR A 49 -16.63 14.39 -26.75
CA THR A 49 -16.19 13.03 -27.09
C THR A 49 -14.77 13.05 -27.65
N THR A 50 -13.78 12.66 -26.84
CA THR A 50 -12.40 12.48 -27.30
C THR A 50 -12.19 11.04 -27.73
N VAL A 51 -12.18 10.84 -29.04
CA VAL A 51 -11.51 9.74 -29.73
C VAL A 51 -10.04 9.73 -29.30
N GLY A 52 -9.56 8.59 -28.79
CA GLY A 52 -8.11 8.31 -28.65
C GLY A 52 -7.49 8.49 -27.27
N SER A 53 -8.23 8.41 -26.17
CA SER A 53 -7.60 8.13 -24.87
C SER A 53 -7.49 6.61 -24.71
N ALA A 54 -6.28 6.07 -24.57
CA ALA A 54 -6.08 4.66 -24.24
C ALA A 54 -6.93 4.32 -23.02
N MET A 55 -7.82 3.33 -23.15
CA MET A 55 -8.74 3.00 -22.07
C MET A 55 -7.93 2.54 -20.86
N SER A 56 -8.19 3.13 -19.70
CA SER A 56 -7.61 2.69 -18.44
C SER A 56 -8.61 1.86 -17.64
N HIS A 57 -8.11 1.01 -16.74
CA HIS A 57 -8.93 0.28 -15.77
C HIS A 57 -9.96 1.18 -15.05
N SER A 58 -9.55 2.37 -14.61
CA SER A 58 -10.45 3.34 -13.96
C SER A 58 -11.57 3.77 -14.88
N SER A 59 -11.25 4.12 -16.13
CA SER A 59 -12.24 4.56 -17.12
C SER A 59 -13.22 3.43 -17.48
N ALA A 60 -12.72 2.21 -17.67
CA ALA A 60 -13.56 1.04 -17.98
C ALA A 60 -14.55 0.75 -16.84
N VAL A 61 -14.08 0.75 -15.58
CA VAL A 61 -14.93 0.53 -14.40
C VAL A 61 -15.92 1.68 -14.19
N GLU A 62 -15.52 2.93 -14.43
CA GLU A 62 -16.42 4.09 -14.36
C GLU A 62 -17.53 4.03 -15.42
N GLN A 63 -17.21 3.60 -16.64
CA GLN A 63 -18.18 3.44 -17.72
C GLN A 63 -19.14 2.28 -17.43
N LEU A 64 -18.64 1.13 -16.97
CA LEU A 64 -19.46 0.01 -16.49
C LEU A 64 -20.44 0.47 -15.41
N TYR A 65 -19.95 1.23 -14.41
CA TYR A 65 -20.80 1.78 -13.36
C TYR A 65 -21.90 2.71 -13.89
N ALA A 66 -21.59 3.56 -14.87
CA ALA A 66 -22.58 4.45 -15.48
C ALA A 66 -23.70 3.65 -16.18
N TRP A 67 -23.35 2.59 -16.91
CA TRP A 67 -24.33 1.71 -17.54
C TRP A 67 -25.14 0.92 -16.53
N GLU A 68 -24.54 0.40 -15.46
CA GLU A 68 -25.28 -0.25 -14.37
C GLU A 68 -26.27 0.69 -13.69
N LYS A 69 -25.86 1.95 -13.49
CA LYS A 69 -26.74 2.97 -12.92
C LYS A 69 -27.90 3.27 -13.86
N LYS A 70 -27.69 3.26 -15.18
CA LYS A 70 -28.77 3.39 -16.17
C LYS A 70 -29.71 2.19 -16.12
N LEU A 71 -29.16 0.97 -16.09
CA LEU A 71 -29.94 -0.27 -15.95
C LEU A 71 -30.82 -0.26 -14.71
N TYR A 72 -30.29 0.23 -13.58
CA TYR A 72 -31.07 0.41 -12.35
C TYR A 72 -32.30 1.27 -12.53
N MET A 73 -32.15 2.40 -13.23
CA MET A 73 -33.25 3.32 -13.44
C MET A 73 -34.33 2.69 -14.32
N GLU A 74 -33.95 1.99 -15.39
CA GLU A 74 -34.91 1.26 -16.24
C GLU A 74 -35.66 0.18 -15.46
N VAL A 75 -34.95 -0.65 -14.67
CA VAL A 75 -35.55 -1.69 -13.81
C VAL A 75 -36.53 -1.06 -12.82
N LYS A 76 -36.16 0.06 -12.20
CA LYS A 76 -36.99 0.77 -11.23
C LYS A 76 -38.26 1.32 -11.86
N ASP A 77 -38.18 1.84 -13.08
CA ASP A 77 -39.36 2.36 -13.79
C ASP A 77 -40.24 1.23 -14.34
N GLU A 78 -39.65 0.13 -14.81
CA GLU A 78 -40.40 -1.08 -15.19
C GLU A 78 -41.21 -1.64 -14.01
N GLU A 79 -40.59 -1.75 -12.81
CA GLU A 79 -41.30 -2.18 -11.59
C GLU A 79 -42.43 -1.22 -11.21
N ARG A 80 -42.25 0.08 -11.41
CA ARG A 80 -43.29 1.09 -11.18
C ARG A 80 -44.47 0.88 -12.12
N PHE A 81 -44.21 0.68 -13.42
CA PHE A 81 -45.26 0.41 -14.41
C PHE A 81 -45.96 -0.91 -14.11
N ARG A 82 -45.22 -1.93 -13.69
CA ARG A 82 -45.76 -3.25 -13.32
C ARG A 82 -46.70 -3.15 -12.12
N GLU A 83 -46.32 -2.39 -11.09
CA GLU A 83 -47.18 -2.13 -9.93
C GLU A 83 -48.44 -1.35 -10.31
N GLU A 84 -48.32 -0.30 -11.13
CA GLU A 84 -49.49 0.44 -11.60
C GLU A 84 -50.44 -0.46 -12.42
N ARG A 85 -49.88 -1.31 -13.30
CA ARG A 85 -50.65 -2.29 -14.07
C ARG A 85 -51.41 -3.25 -13.16
N ARG A 86 -50.75 -3.80 -12.13
CA ARG A 86 -51.40 -4.68 -11.13
C ARG A 86 -52.60 -4.00 -10.46
N LYS A 87 -52.46 -2.72 -10.08
CA LYS A 87 -53.56 -1.93 -9.50
C LYS A 87 -54.71 -1.74 -10.48
N ARG A 88 -54.43 -1.39 -11.74
CA ARG A 88 -55.46 -1.19 -12.77
C ARG A 88 -56.21 -2.47 -13.12
N VAL A 89 -55.51 -3.58 -13.28
CA VAL A 89 -56.12 -4.91 -13.50
C VAL A 89 -57.06 -5.27 -12.35
N SER A 90 -56.64 -5.02 -11.10
CA SER A 90 -57.47 -5.26 -9.92
C SER A 90 -58.71 -4.36 -9.87
N GLN A 91 -58.61 -3.12 -10.35
CA GLN A 91 -59.74 -2.18 -10.44
C GLN A 91 -60.75 -2.61 -11.51
N VAL A 92 -60.28 -3.03 -12.69
CA VAL A 92 -61.15 -3.54 -13.78
C VAL A 92 -61.96 -4.73 -13.29
N ARG A 93 -61.32 -5.73 -12.67
CA ARG A 93 -62.00 -6.90 -12.10
C ARG A 93 -63.10 -6.52 -11.10
N LYS A 94 -62.83 -5.54 -10.23
CA LYS A 94 -63.83 -5.04 -9.26
C LYS A 94 -65.00 -4.29 -9.91
N GLN A 95 -64.76 -3.61 -11.03
CA GLN A 95 -65.79 -2.86 -11.76
C GLN A 95 -66.69 -3.79 -12.57
N GLU A 96 -66.12 -4.84 -13.17
CA GLU A 96 -66.85 -5.88 -13.90
C GLU A 96 -67.83 -6.64 -12.99
N VAL A 97 -67.40 -7.04 -11.79
CA VAL A 97 -68.27 -7.71 -10.81
C VAL A 97 -69.42 -6.82 -10.33
N LYS A 98 -69.19 -5.50 -10.22
CA LYS A 98 -70.17 -4.54 -9.71
C LYS A 98 -71.12 -3.99 -10.78
N GLY A 99 -70.97 -4.39 -12.05
CA GLY A 99 -71.79 -3.85 -13.15
C GLY A 99 -71.62 -2.34 -13.36
N VAL A 100 -70.40 -1.81 -13.15
CA VAL A 100 -70.11 -0.37 -13.32
C VAL A 100 -70.08 0.01 -14.81
N ASP A 101 -70.36 1.30 -15.10
CA ASP A 101 -70.32 1.92 -16.43
C ASP A 101 -69.18 1.39 -17.35
N ASN A 102 -69.60 0.87 -18.51
CA ASN A 102 -68.75 0.30 -19.55
C ASN A 102 -67.68 1.29 -20.05
N ALA A 103 -68.00 2.59 -20.11
CA ALA A 103 -67.03 3.61 -20.53
C ALA A 103 -65.82 3.70 -19.59
N LYS A 104 -66.05 3.56 -18.27
CA LYS A 104 -65.00 3.58 -17.25
C LYS A 104 -64.14 2.32 -17.29
N VAL A 105 -64.75 1.16 -17.55
CA VAL A 105 -64.05 -0.11 -17.75
C VAL A 105 -63.14 -0.03 -18.99
N GLN A 106 -63.67 0.47 -20.11
CA GLN A 106 -62.90 0.64 -21.34
C GLN A 106 -61.72 1.61 -21.18
N LYS A 107 -61.91 2.73 -20.46
CA LYS A 107 -60.80 3.64 -20.13
C LYS A 107 -59.68 2.94 -19.36
N ASN A 108 -60.04 2.14 -18.37
CA ASN A 108 -59.06 1.39 -17.58
C ASN A 108 -58.36 0.30 -18.40
N ARG A 109 -59.03 -0.34 -19.38
CA ARG A 109 -58.38 -1.29 -20.31
C ARG A 109 -57.34 -0.59 -21.20
N LYS A 110 -57.66 0.58 -21.75
CA LYS A 110 -56.69 1.39 -22.51
C LYS A 110 -55.48 1.82 -21.65
N ASP A 111 -55.72 2.14 -20.37
CA ASP A 111 -54.62 2.43 -19.43
C ASP A 111 -53.71 1.21 -19.20
N ILE A 112 -54.28 -0.01 -19.13
CA ILE A 112 -53.51 -1.26 -19.01
C ILE A 112 -52.66 -1.49 -20.25
N GLU A 113 -53.24 -1.42 -21.45
CA GLU A 113 -52.50 -1.57 -22.72
C GLU A 113 -51.35 -0.56 -22.82
N ARG A 114 -51.58 0.70 -22.43
CA ARG A 114 -50.53 1.72 -22.38
C ARG A 114 -49.40 1.37 -21.40
N LEU A 115 -49.73 0.82 -20.23
CA LEU A 115 -48.72 0.38 -19.26
C LEU A 115 -47.94 -0.83 -19.77
N GLU A 116 -48.58 -1.76 -20.47
CA GLU A 116 -47.92 -2.89 -21.13
C GLU A 116 -46.95 -2.43 -22.21
N SER A 117 -47.33 -1.46 -23.05
CA SER A 117 -46.41 -0.86 -24.02
C SER A 117 -45.19 -0.21 -23.35
N LYS A 118 -45.39 0.52 -22.24
CA LYS A 118 -44.27 1.11 -21.47
C LYS A 118 -43.34 0.05 -20.87
N MET A 119 -43.90 -1.03 -20.34
CA MET A 119 -43.11 -2.16 -19.83
C MET A 119 -42.30 -2.85 -20.93
N ALA A 120 -42.88 -3.02 -22.13
CA ALA A 120 -42.16 -3.58 -23.27
C ALA A 120 -41.00 -2.68 -23.72
N VAL A 121 -41.21 -1.35 -23.79
CA VAL A 121 -40.15 -0.39 -24.11
C VAL A 121 -39.03 -0.42 -23.07
N ALA A 122 -39.37 -0.45 -21.77
CA ALA A 122 -38.38 -0.56 -20.70
C ALA A 122 -37.59 -1.88 -20.79
N SER A 123 -38.26 -2.99 -21.11
CA SER A 123 -37.60 -4.29 -21.33
C SER A 123 -36.57 -4.22 -22.46
N GLN A 124 -36.93 -3.61 -23.60
CA GLN A 124 -36.01 -3.45 -24.74
C GLN A 124 -34.81 -2.53 -24.40
N ALA A 125 -35.05 -1.47 -23.63
CA ALA A 125 -33.99 -0.59 -23.15
C ALA A 125 -33.03 -1.33 -22.20
N MET A 126 -33.57 -2.15 -21.29
CA MET A 126 -32.78 -3.00 -20.39
C MET A 126 -31.91 -4.00 -21.16
N GLU A 127 -32.46 -4.69 -22.16
CA GLU A 127 -31.70 -5.59 -23.04
C GLU A 127 -30.54 -4.87 -23.74
N THR A 128 -30.79 -3.67 -24.27
CA THR A 128 -29.77 -2.86 -24.95
C THR A 128 -28.64 -2.45 -24.01
N ILE A 129 -28.98 -2.02 -22.79
CA ILE A 129 -27.99 -1.67 -21.76
C ILE A 129 -27.19 -2.91 -21.33
N CYS A 130 -27.85 -4.05 -21.16
CA CYS A 130 -27.24 -5.33 -20.83
C CYS A 130 -26.20 -5.76 -21.88
N ILE A 131 -26.52 -5.63 -23.18
CA ILE A 131 -25.59 -5.92 -24.28
C ILE A 131 -24.35 -5.00 -24.19
N GLU A 132 -24.53 -3.71 -23.91
CA GLU A 132 -23.39 -2.79 -23.81
C GLU A 132 -22.52 -3.05 -22.57
N ILE A 133 -23.11 -3.45 -21.43
CA ILE A 133 -22.36 -3.91 -20.25
C ILE A 133 -21.53 -5.15 -20.59
N MET A 134 -22.12 -6.13 -21.30
CA MET A 134 -21.41 -7.32 -21.76
C MET A 134 -20.28 -6.95 -22.71
N ARG A 135 -20.51 -6.04 -23.67
CA ARG A 135 -19.47 -5.57 -24.60
C ARG A 135 -18.30 -4.94 -23.85
N LEU A 136 -18.56 -4.03 -22.91
CA LEU A 136 -17.51 -3.39 -22.10
C LEU A 136 -16.74 -4.39 -21.24
N ARG A 137 -17.44 -5.39 -20.68
CA ARG A 137 -16.81 -6.46 -19.90
C ARG A 137 -15.83 -7.26 -20.75
N GLU A 138 -16.27 -7.77 -21.89
CA GLU A 138 -15.49 -8.71 -22.70
C GLU A 138 -14.46 -8.02 -23.59
N SER A 139 -14.79 -6.87 -24.18
CA SER A 139 -13.94 -6.20 -25.18
C SER A 139 -12.95 -5.22 -24.56
N GLU A 140 -13.23 -4.70 -23.36
CA GLU A 140 -12.38 -3.68 -22.73
C GLU A 140 -11.79 -4.17 -21.41
N LEU A 141 -12.65 -4.54 -20.44
CA LEU A 141 -12.17 -4.89 -19.10
C LEU A 141 -11.32 -6.16 -19.10
N TYR A 142 -11.72 -7.19 -19.85
CA TYR A 142 -10.99 -8.45 -19.88
C TYR A 142 -9.54 -8.31 -20.42
N PRO A 143 -9.30 -7.69 -21.60
CA PRO A 143 -7.94 -7.38 -22.04
C PRO A 143 -7.12 -6.57 -21.04
N LEU A 144 -7.74 -5.54 -20.43
CA LEU A 144 -7.07 -4.72 -19.42
C LEU A 144 -6.63 -5.56 -18.21
N LEU A 145 -7.45 -6.51 -17.77
CA LEU A 145 -7.11 -7.42 -16.66
C LEU A 145 -5.92 -8.33 -17.02
N LEU A 146 -5.88 -8.85 -18.25
CA LEU A 146 -4.74 -9.65 -18.73
C LEU A 146 -3.45 -8.82 -18.81
N GLU A 147 -3.54 -7.58 -19.29
CA GLU A 147 -2.42 -6.65 -19.29
C GLU A 147 -1.92 -6.34 -17.87
N LEU A 148 -2.84 -6.13 -16.93
CA LEU A 148 -2.51 -5.90 -15.53
C LEU A 148 -1.82 -7.13 -14.90
N LEU A 149 -2.34 -8.33 -15.15
CA LEU A 149 -1.73 -9.58 -14.66
C LEU A 149 -0.29 -9.71 -15.17
N ASN A 150 -0.07 -9.47 -16.46
CA ASN A 150 1.26 -9.51 -17.06
C ASN A 150 2.18 -8.42 -16.51
N GLY A 151 1.68 -7.20 -16.32
CA GLY A 151 2.42 -6.10 -15.72
C GLY A 151 2.84 -6.38 -14.28
N LEU A 152 1.94 -6.98 -13.48
CA LEU A 152 2.23 -7.40 -12.11
C LEU A 152 3.28 -8.50 -12.07
N LYS A 153 3.14 -9.55 -12.90
CA LYS A 153 4.15 -10.60 -13.05
C LYS A 153 5.53 -10.02 -13.39
N ALA A 154 5.61 -9.09 -14.35
CA ALA A 154 6.86 -8.44 -14.73
C ALA A 154 7.46 -7.62 -13.58
N MET A 155 6.64 -6.83 -12.87
CA MET A 155 7.06 -6.06 -11.70
C MET A 155 7.64 -6.98 -10.60
N TRP A 156 6.98 -8.09 -10.29
CA TRP A 156 7.46 -9.04 -9.29
C TRP A 156 8.72 -9.79 -9.73
N ARG A 157 8.87 -10.07 -11.03
CA ARG A 157 10.13 -10.58 -11.60
C ARG A 157 11.29 -9.60 -11.39
N SER A 158 11.10 -8.31 -11.65
CA SER A 158 12.11 -7.30 -11.33
C SER A 158 12.39 -7.23 -9.83
N MET A 159 11.36 -7.29 -8.99
CA MET A 159 11.52 -7.30 -7.53
C MET A 159 12.37 -8.48 -7.04
N TYR A 160 12.13 -9.67 -7.60
CA TYR A 160 12.94 -10.86 -7.35
C TYR A 160 14.41 -10.64 -7.71
N GLU A 161 14.69 -10.16 -8.92
CA GLU A 161 16.05 -9.93 -9.42
C GLU A 161 16.82 -8.94 -8.54
N TYR A 162 16.19 -7.82 -8.15
CA TYR A 162 16.81 -6.85 -7.24
C TYR A 162 17.11 -7.46 -5.87
N HIS A 163 16.16 -8.18 -5.27
CA HIS A 163 16.37 -8.80 -3.96
C HIS A 163 17.37 -9.97 -4.00
N HIS A 164 17.50 -10.66 -5.14
CA HIS A 164 18.55 -11.65 -5.37
C HIS A 164 19.96 -11.03 -5.30
N VAL A 165 20.17 -9.90 -5.96
CA VAL A 165 21.43 -9.15 -5.90
C VAL A 165 21.66 -8.58 -4.50
N GLN A 166 20.65 -7.98 -3.88
CA GLN A 166 20.75 -7.43 -2.53
C GLN A 166 21.05 -8.51 -1.49
N THR A 167 20.52 -9.72 -1.65
CA THR A 167 20.84 -10.86 -0.78
C THR A 167 22.32 -11.21 -0.87
N HIS A 168 22.89 -11.30 -2.09
CA HIS A 168 24.31 -11.56 -2.27
C HIS A 168 25.18 -10.49 -1.62
N ILE A 169 24.83 -9.21 -1.81
CA ILE A 169 25.53 -8.08 -1.17
C ILE A 169 25.42 -8.18 0.35
N ALA A 170 24.22 -8.47 0.87
CA ALA A 170 23.97 -8.57 2.30
C ALA A 170 24.78 -9.70 2.96
N GLN A 171 24.95 -10.83 2.28
CA GLN A 171 25.77 -11.94 2.74
C GLN A 171 27.26 -11.57 2.82
N GLN A 172 27.74 -10.65 1.98
CA GLN A 172 29.13 -10.18 2.09
C GLN A 172 29.41 -9.40 3.38
N LEU A 173 28.37 -8.91 4.08
CA LEU A 173 28.57 -8.23 5.37
C LEU A 173 29.14 -9.17 6.43
N GLU A 174 28.96 -10.49 6.30
CA GLU A 174 29.54 -11.47 7.24
C GLU A 174 31.08 -11.38 7.31
N TYR A 175 31.73 -10.95 6.22
CA TYR A 175 33.17 -10.77 6.15
C TYR A 175 33.66 -9.43 6.73
N LEU A 176 32.75 -8.51 7.08
CA LEU A 176 33.12 -7.28 7.77
C LEU A 176 33.36 -7.58 9.25
N THR A 177 34.60 -7.44 9.70
CA THR A 177 34.94 -7.52 11.13
C THR A 177 34.90 -6.14 11.78
N THR A 178 34.62 -6.10 13.08
CA THR A 178 34.71 -4.87 13.90
C THR A 178 36.12 -4.27 13.87
N ALA A 179 37.16 -5.07 13.66
CA ALA A 179 38.54 -4.60 13.51
C ALA A 179 38.73 -3.72 12.25
N THR A 180 38.06 -4.04 11.14
CA THR A 180 38.15 -3.28 9.88
C THR A 180 37.49 -1.90 9.95
N THR A 181 36.53 -1.71 10.87
CA THR A 181 35.86 -0.41 11.10
C THR A 181 36.60 0.47 12.13
N ILE A 182 37.41 -0.12 12.99
CA ILE A 182 38.27 0.61 13.95
C ILE A 182 39.42 1.33 13.21
N THR A 183 39.92 0.78 12.10
CA THR A 183 41.04 1.37 11.34
C THR A 183 40.66 2.57 10.47
N GLY A 184 39.37 2.83 10.22
CA GLY A 184 38.91 3.86 9.28
C GLY A 184 38.35 5.16 9.88
N SER A 185 38.05 5.21 11.17
CA SER A 185 37.48 6.41 11.79
C SER A 185 38.01 6.58 13.21
N ALA A 186 39.12 7.30 13.29
CA ALA A 186 39.45 8.06 14.49
C ALA A 186 38.21 8.89 14.89
N ALA A 187 37.86 8.76 16.17
CA ALA A 187 36.73 9.38 16.83
C ALA A 187 36.69 10.90 16.59
N ASN A 188 35.78 11.36 15.72
CA ASN A 188 35.37 12.74 15.65
C ASN A 188 33.85 12.86 15.90
N ALA A 189 33.44 13.84 16.72
CA ALA A 189 32.05 14.05 17.11
C ALA A 189 31.10 14.24 15.90
N THR A 190 31.63 14.74 14.78
CA THR A 190 30.94 14.88 13.49
C THR A 190 30.56 13.55 12.86
N ALA A 191 31.38 12.49 12.95
CA ALA A 191 31.03 11.18 12.43
C ALA A 191 29.95 10.48 13.27
N SER A 192 29.95 10.67 14.59
CA SER A 192 28.91 10.11 15.46
C SER A 192 27.53 10.74 15.19
N GLY A 193 27.47 12.07 15.05
CA GLY A 193 26.23 12.78 14.68
C GLY A 193 25.73 12.46 13.26
N LEU A 194 26.62 12.21 12.30
CA LEU A 194 26.24 11.77 10.95
C LEU A 194 25.65 10.36 10.96
N ARG A 195 26.26 9.42 11.69
CA ARG A 195 25.76 8.04 11.82
C ARG A 195 24.38 7.98 12.44
N GLY A 196 24.10 8.81 13.45
CA GLY A 196 22.76 8.95 14.04
C GLY A 196 21.70 9.34 13.00
N LYS A 197 22.01 10.37 12.19
CA LYS A 197 21.11 10.81 11.11
C LYS A 197 20.87 9.72 10.07
N LEU A 198 21.92 9.04 9.61
CA LEU A 198 21.82 7.96 8.62
C LEU A 198 20.98 6.79 9.14
N THR A 199 21.12 6.45 10.41
CA THR A 199 20.36 5.35 11.03
C THR A 199 18.88 5.71 11.15
N HIS A 200 18.57 6.96 11.50
CA HIS A 200 17.18 7.42 11.53
C HIS A 200 16.54 7.51 10.12
N GLU A 201 17.31 7.93 9.11
CA GLU A 201 16.85 7.89 7.72
C GLU A 201 16.58 6.46 7.25
N LEU A 202 17.44 5.51 7.64
CA LEU A 202 17.22 4.08 7.40
C LEU A 202 15.94 3.60 8.09
N GLU A 203 15.72 3.94 9.36
CA GLU A 203 14.51 3.59 10.11
C GLU A 203 13.24 4.06 9.38
N LEU A 204 13.23 5.34 8.95
CA LEU A 204 12.14 5.93 8.17
C LEU A 204 11.94 5.22 6.84
N ALA A 205 13.01 4.85 6.15
CA ALA A 205 12.96 4.14 4.88
C ALA A 205 12.36 2.73 5.04
N VAL A 206 12.82 1.95 6.03
CA VAL A 206 12.30 0.61 6.32
C VAL A 206 10.83 0.67 6.77
N LYS A 207 10.47 1.67 7.59
CA LYS A 207 9.06 1.89 7.98
C LYS A 207 8.15 2.18 6.79
N ARG A 208 8.61 3.03 5.86
CA ARG A 208 7.87 3.32 4.62
C ARG A 208 7.78 2.08 3.73
N TRP A 209 8.86 1.31 3.64
CA TRP A 209 8.87 0.06 2.89
C TRP A 209 7.85 -0.94 3.42
N HIS A 210 7.82 -1.20 4.73
CA HIS A 210 6.84 -2.07 5.38
C HIS A 210 5.39 -1.63 5.06
N SER A 211 5.09 -0.34 5.23
CA SER A 211 3.77 0.20 4.93
C SER A 211 3.41 0.10 3.44
N ALA A 212 4.37 0.34 2.54
CA ALA A 212 4.15 0.30 1.11
C ALA A 212 3.92 -1.14 0.61
N LEU A 213 4.64 -2.12 1.16
CA LEU A 213 4.44 -3.54 0.85
C LEU A 213 3.02 -3.97 1.21
N GLY A 214 2.58 -3.71 2.45
CA GLY A 214 1.22 -4.04 2.88
C GLY A 214 0.15 -3.33 2.04
N ALA A 215 0.36 -2.05 1.71
CA ALA A 215 -0.57 -1.30 0.87
C ALA A 215 -0.63 -1.85 -0.57
N LEU A 216 0.50 -2.24 -1.15
CA LEU A 216 0.58 -2.81 -2.49
C LEU A 216 -0.19 -4.14 -2.57
N VAL A 217 0.10 -5.07 -1.66
CA VAL A 217 -0.55 -6.38 -1.62
C VAL A 217 -2.04 -6.25 -1.32
N GLY A 218 -2.40 -5.43 -0.32
CA GLY A 218 -3.79 -5.17 0.05
C GLY A 218 -4.59 -4.58 -1.11
N SER A 219 -4.04 -3.57 -1.79
CA SER A 219 -4.73 -2.90 -2.91
C SER A 219 -4.93 -3.83 -4.12
N GLN A 220 -3.96 -4.71 -4.43
CA GLN A 220 -4.12 -5.72 -5.47
C GLN A 220 -5.26 -6.69 -5.14
N ARG A 221 -5.28 -7.20 -3.90
CA ARG A 221 -6.30 -8.13 -3.42
C ARG A 221 -7.69 -7.51 -3.42
N GLU A 222 -7.84 -6.31 -2.86
CA GLU A 222 -9.10 -5.58 -2.83
C GLU A 222 -9.65 -5.32 -4.23
N TYR A 223 -8.77 -4.94 -5.18
CA TYR A 223 -9.18 -4.68 -6.55
C TYR A 223 -9.73 -5.94 -7.23
N ILE A 224 -9.00 -7.06 -7.18
CA ILE A 224 -9.43 -8.31 -7.81
C ILE A 224 -10.67 -8.89 -7.13
N HIS A 225 -10.76 -8.84 -5.80
CA HIS A 225 -11.96 -9.24 -5.06
C HIS A 225 -13.20 -8.41 -5.45
N ALA A 226 -13.04 -7.09 -5.64
CA ALA A 226 -14.14 -6.23 -6.05
C ALA A 226 -14.65 -6.59 -7.46
N ILE A 227 -13.75 -6.85 -8.41
CA ILE A 227 -14.11 -7.25 -9.77
C ILE A 227 -14.73 -8.65 -9.78
N ALA A 228 -14.14 -9.64 -9.09
CA ALA A 228 -14.68 -10.99 -8.98
C ALA A 228 -16.09 -10.99 -8.34
N GLY A 229 -16.28 -10.21 -7.27
CA GLY A 229 -17.58 -10.04 -6.63
C GLY A 229 -18.61 -9.39 -7.55
N TRP A 230 -18.21 -8.37 -8.31
CA TRP A 230 -19.06 -7.75 -9.33
C TRP A 230 -19.48 -8.74 -10.43
N LEU A 231 -18.53 -9.51 -10.96
CA LEU A 231 -18.77 -10.51 -11.99
C LEU A 231 -19.72 -11.61 -11.50
N ARG A 232 -19.52 -12.10 -10.26
CA ARG A 232 -20.40 -13.10 -9.64
C ARG A 232 -21.85 -12.62 -9.63
N LEU A 233 -22.09 -11.40 -9.15
CA LEU A 233 -23.44 -10.82 -9.08
C LEU A 233 -24.05 -10.53 -10.45
N SER A 234 -23.21 -10.24 -11.44
CA SER A 234 -23.62 -9.97 -12.81
C SER A 234 -23.97 -11.26 -13.56
N PHE A 235 -23.19 -12.33 -13.39
CA PHE A 235 -23.33 -13.61 -14.11
C PHE A 235 -24.65 -14.34 -13.80
N PHE A 236 -25.09 -14.36 -12.54
CA PHE A 236 -26.31 -15.08 -12.11
C PHE A 236 -27.63 -14.55 -12.73
N ARG A 237 -27.65 -13.37 -13.38
CA ARG A 237 -28.88 -12.81 -13.99
C ARG A 237 -28.96 -12.88 -15.51
N PHE A 238 -27.84 -12.96 -16.24
CA PHE A 238 -27.90 -13.07 -17.70
C PHE A 238 -28.43 -14.43 -18.17
N HIS A 239 -28.29 -15.49 -17.37
CA HIS A 239 -28.89 -16.81 -17.66
C HIS A 239 -30.42 -16.89 -17.55
N ARG A 240 -31.10 -15.83 -17.09
CA ARG A 240 -32.57 -15.76 -17.09
C ARG A 240 -33.15 -15.04 -18.31
N VAL A 241 -32.31 -14.45 -19.17
CA VAL A 241 -32.71 -13.99 -20.50
C VAL A 241 -32.58 -15.20 -21.43
N PRO A 242 -33.64 -15.63 -22.17
CA PRO A 242 -33.62 -16.86 -22.97
C PRO A 242 -32.66 -16.86 -24.18
N LEU A 243 -31.85 -15.81 -24.34
CA LEU A 243 -30.95 -15.65 -25.47
C LEU A 243 -29.58 -16.20 -25.07
N SER A 244 -29.31 -17.41 -25.55
CA SER A 244 -28.05 -18.16 -25.46
C SER A 244 -27.70 -18.76 -24.09
N ARG A 245 -28.12 -20.03 -23.98
CA ARG A 245 -27.58 -21.08 -23.14
C ARG A 245 -26.16 -21.48 -23.59
N THR A 246 -25.31 -20.52 -23.96
CA THR A 246 -23.89 -20.76 -24.24
C THR A 246 -23.18 -20.83 -22.90
N GLN A 247 -23.16 -22.05 -22.42
CA GLN A 247 -22.45 -22.61 -21.29
C GLN A 247 -20.93 -22.54 -21.54
N GLN A 248 -20.40 -21.33 -21.75
CA GLN A 248 -19.01 -21.02 -21.50
C GLN A 248 -19.04 -20.09 -20.30
N ASP A 249 -18.54 -20.58 -19.17
CA ASP A 249 -18.18 -19.72 -18.04
C ASP A 249 -17.37 -18.55 -18.63
N SER A 250 -17.85 -17.33 -18.42
CA SER A 250 -17.24 -16.13 -19.03
C SER A 250 -15.76 -16.11 -18.62
N ASP A 251 -14.83 -16.19 -19.57
CA ASP A 251 -13.39 -16.37 -19.31
C ASP A 251 -12.84 -15.34 -18.31
N ILE A 252 -13.40 -14.12 -18.30
CA ILE A 252 -13.09 -13.08 -17.31
C ILE A 252 -13.48 -13.47 -15.88
N TYR A 253 -14.60 -14.18 -15.68
CA TYR A 253 -15.02 -14.67 -14.37
C TYR A 253 -14.08 -15.75 -13.86
N ALA A 254 -13.78 -16.75 -14.69
CA ALA A 254 -12.80 -17.79 -14.35
C ALA A 254 -11.43 -17.18 -14.01
N LEU A 255 -10.99 -16.19 -14.79
CA LEU A 255 -9.73 -15.47 -14.55
C LEU A 255 -9.74 -14.79 -13.19
N CYS A 256 -10.75 -13.98 -12.91
CA CYS A 256 -10.84 -13.26 -11.65
C CYS A 256 -11.05 -14.18 -10.45
N GLU A 257 -11.74 -15.31 -10.62
CA GLU A 257 -11.97 -16.31 -9.57
C GLU A 257 -10.69 -17.07 -9.20
N GLU A 258 -9.91 -17.51 -10.18
CA GLU A 258 -8.61 -18.15 -9.91
C GLU A 258 -7.61 -17.14 -9.36
N TRP A 259 -7.62 -15.91 -9.89
CA TRP A 259 -6.72 -14.85 -9.45
C TRP A 259 -6.97 -14.45 -8.00
N GLN A 260 -8.23 -14.28 -7.56
CA GLN A 260 -8.53 -14.00 -6.14
C GLN A 260 -8.03 -15.13 -5.22
N LEU A 261 -8.23 -16.39 -5.60
CA LEU A 261 -7.85 -17.55 -4.78
C LEU A 261 -6.34 -17.66 -4.66
N THR A 262 -5.64 -17.35 -5.75
CA THR A 262 -4.19 -17.30 -5.81
C THR A 262 -3.64 -16.19 -4.92
N LEU A 263 -4.17 -14.97 -5.03
CA LEU A 263 -3.79 -13.84 -4.17
C LEU A 263 -4.04 -14.14 -2.68
N ASP A 264 -5.10 -14.90 -2.37
CA ASP A 264 -5.45 -15.23 -0.99
C ASP A 264 -4.48 -16.20 -0.31
N LYS A 265 -3.73 -16.97 -1.10
CA LYS A 265 -2.76 -17.97 -0.63
C LYS A 265 -1.32 -17.46 -0.59
N LEU A 266 -1.06 -16.21 -1.01
CA LEU A 266 0.29 -15.67 -1.04
C LEU A 266 0.92 -15.58 0.36
N PRO A 267 2.23 -15.83 0.51
CA PRO A 267 2.93 -15.76 1.80
C PRO A 267 3.36 -14.31 2.12
N ASP A 268 2.40 -13.37 2.09
CA ASP A 268 2.68 -11.94 2.32
C ASP A 268 3.03 -11.61 3.78
N LYS A 269 2.54 -12.45 4.71
CA LYS A 269 2.76 -12.27 6.15
C LYS A 269 4.21 -12.51 6.53
N GLU A 270 4.82 -13.55 5.98
CA GLU A 270 6.22 -13.92 6.22
C GLU A 270 7.15 -12.81 5.73
N ALA A 271 6.91 -12.27 4.53
CA ALA A 271 7.65 -11.14 4.00
C ALA A 271 7.46 -9.88 4.85
N SER A 272 6.23 -9.58 5.25
CA SER A 272 5.92 -8.41 6.09
C SER A 272 6.60 -8.50 7.46
N GLU A 273 6.58 -9.66 8.11
CA GLU A 273 7.25 -9.85 9.40
C GLU A 273 8.78 -9.76 9.27
N ALA A 274 9.38 -10.21 8.17
CA ALA A 274 10.82 -10.02 7.94
C ALA A 274 11.20 -8.53 7.85
N VAL A 275 10.43 -7.71 7.13
CA VAL A 275 10.66 -6.25 7.06
C VAL A 275 10.46 -5.59 8.43
N LYS A 276 9.47 -6.05 9.19
CA LYS A 276 9.18 -5.56 10.55
C LYS A 276 10.27 -5.97 11.56
N SER A 277 10.87 -7.14 11.39
CA SER A 277 12.04 -7.59 12.16
C SER A 277 13.21 -6.65 11.95
N LEU A 278 13.54 -6.35 10.67
CA LEU A 278 14.57 -5.36 10.34
C LEU A 278 14.24 -3.99 10.94
N LEU A 279 12.99 -3.53 10.85
CA LEU A 279 12.57 -2.25 11.46
C LEU A 279 12.83 -2.22 12.97
N THR A 280 12.51 -3.31 13.66
CA THR A 280 12.71 -3.43 15.11
C THR A 280 14.19 -3.40 15.46
N ALA A 281 15.03 -4.08 14.68
CA ALA A 281 16.48 -4.06 14.86
C ALA A 281 17.08 -2.67 14.61
N VAL A 282 16.66 -1.99 13.53
CA VAL A 282 17.11 -0.61 13.24
C VAL A 282 16.67 0.35 14.35
N HIS A 283 15.44 0.22 14.85
CA HIS A 283 14.97 1.02 15.99
C HIS A 283 15.82 0.79 17.25
N ALA A 284 16.18 -0.47 17.55
CA ALA A 284 17.07 -0.78 18.66
C ALA A 284 18.46 -0.14 18.49
N ILE A 285 18.98 -0.08 17.27
CA ILE A 285 20.24 0.63 16.97
C ILE A 285 20.09 2.13 17.24
N VAL A 286 18.99 2.76 16.83
CA VAL A 286 18.71 4.18 17.11
C VAL A 286 18.73 4.45 18.61
N LEU A 287 18.02 3.64 19.41
CA LEU A 287 18.01 3.79 20.87
C LEU A 287 19.40 3.65 21.49
N ARG A 288 20.23 2.74 20.98
CA ARG A 288 21.63 2.59 21.42
C ARG A 288 22.50 3.77 21.04
N GLN A 289 22.32 4.33 19.85
CA GLN A 289 23.02 5.53 19.42
C GLN A 289 22.64 6.76 20.26
N GLU A 290 21.38 6.86 20.70
CA GLU A 290 20.95 7.92 21.63
C GLU A 290 21.60 7.78 23.02
N GLU A 291 21.80 6.55 23.48
CA GLU A 291 22.52 6.27 24.72
C GLU A 291 24.01 6.63 24.61
N GLU A 292 24.66 6.22 23.53
CA GLU A 292 26.04 6.61 23.19
C GLU A 292 26.19 8.14 23.12
N ASP A 293 25.24 8.84 22.49
CA ASP A 293 25.21 10.30 22.40
C ASP A 293 25.15 10.97 23.79
N ARG A 294 24.37 10.38 24.70
CA ARG A 294 24.19 10.88 26.06
C ARG A 294 25.48 10.76 26.88
N GLU A 295 26.18 9.64 26.76
CA GLU A 295 27.48 9.44 27.40
C GLU A 295 28.56 10.33 26.80
N ARG A 296 28.56 10.51 25.47
CA ARG A 296 29.46 11.45 24.80
C ARG A 296 29.31 12.87 25.32
N ARG A 297 28.07 13.35 25.51
CA ARG A 297 27.80 14.68 26.07
C ARG A 297 28.30 14.83 27.51
N ARG A 298 28.23 13.77 28.33
CA ARG A 298 28.79 13.78 29.70
C ARG A 298 30.31 13.91 29.67
N TRP A 299 30.97 13.14 28.82
CA TRP A 299 32.41 13.25 28.59
C TRP A 299 32.81 14.65 28.09
N GLU A 300 32.15 15.19 27.07
CA GLU A 300 32.40 16.53 26.55
C GLU A 300 32.22 17.62 27.63
N SER A 301 31.22 17.47 28.51
CA SER A 301 31.01 18.38 29.63
C SER A 301 32.12 18.27 30.69
N ALA A 302 32.60 17.05 30.98
CA ALA A 302 33.69 16.82 31.91
C ALA A 302 35.01 17.41 31.39
N VAL A 303 35.31 17.23 30.10
CA VAL A 303 36.46 17.85 29.42
C VAL A 303 36.41 19.38 29.52
N LYS A 304 35.26 20.00 29.20
CA LYS A 304 35.09 21.46 29.32
C LYS A 304 35.30 21.96 30.76
N ALA A 305 34.88 21.18 31.76
CA ALA A 305 35.10 21.53 33.17
C ALA A 305 36.59 21.47 33.54
N VAL A 306 37.32 20.46 33.05
CA VAL A 306 38.77 20.34 33.21
C VAL A 306 39.49 21.49 32.53
N GLU A 307 39.14 21.81 31.28
CA GLU A 307 39.73 22.94 30.52
C GLU A 307 39.54 24.27 31.27
N LYS A 308 38.31 24.55 31.73
CA LYS A 308 38.01 25.76 32.50
C LYS A 308 38.84 25.84 33.79
N LYS A 309 38.93 24.75 34.55
CA LYS A 309 39.66 24.73 35.82
C LYS A 309 41.18 24.75 35.63
N THR A 310 41.67 24.17 34.55
CA THR A 310 43.07 24.25 34.15
C THR A 310 43.43 25.69 33.75
N ALA A 311 42.59 26.37 32.96
CA ALA A 311 42.79 27.78 32.60
C ALA A 311 42.75 28.73 33.81
N GLU A 312 41.83 28.49 34.77
CA GLU A 312 41.80 29.24 36.04
C GLU A 312 43.08 29.02 36.87
N LEU A 313 43.64 27.80 36.85
CA LEU A 313 44.87 27.46 37.55
C LEU A 313 46.09 28.12 36.89
N THR A 314 46.22 28.05 35.56
CA THR A 314 47.33 28.66 34.82
C THR A 314 47.33 30.18 34.96
N ALA A 315 46.17 30.84 34.85
CA ALA A 315 46.07 32.29 35.07
C ALA A 315 46.52 32.73 36.48
N LEU A 316 46.27 31.87 37.49
CA LEU A 316 46.67 32.11 38.89
C LEU A 316 48.14 31.78 39.15
N GLU A 317 48.78 31.01 38.27
CA GLU A 317 50.21 30.72 38.28
C GLU A 317 50.98 31.83 37.55
N ASP A 318 50.49 32.26 36.39
CA ASP A 318 51.05 33.36 35.58
C ASP A 318 50.98 34.72 36.30
N GLY A 319 49.88 34.98 37.02
CA GLY A 319 49.73 36.17 37.86
C GLY A 319 50.63 36.19 39.11
N ARG A 320 51.38 35.11 39.36
CA ARG A 320 52.25 34.93 40.52
C ARG A 320 53.74 34.99 40.19
N CYS A 321 54.09 35.57 39.04
CA CYS A 321 55.47 35.79 38.62
C CYS A 321 56.17 36.83 39.52
N PRO A 322 57.19 36.47 40.33
CA PRO A 322 57.98 37.44 41.07
C PRO A 322 58.96 38.10 40.08
N ARG A 323 58.72 39.37 39.76
CA ARG A 323 59.72 40.20 39.07
C ARG A 323 60.64 40.84 40.11
N SER A 324 61.53 40.07 40.75
CA SER A 324 62.81 40.56 41.32
C SER A 324 63.62 39.40 41.94
N ALA A 325 64.95 39.51 41.81
CA ALA A 325 65.97 38.58 42.29
C ALA A 325 66.16 38.65 43.84
N PRO A 326 67.07 37.84 44.43
CA PRO A 326 66.88 37.15 45.72
C PRO A 326 67.25 38.00 46.94
N GLU A 327 66.66 37.68 48.10
CA GLU A 327 67.40 37.38 49.35
C GLU A 327 66.42 37.00 50.47
N ASP A 328 66.79 35.93 51.17
CA ASP A 328 66.54 35.56 52.56
C ASP A 328 65.14 35.61 53.20
N GLY A 329 64.73 34.44 53.72
CA GLY A 329 63.78 34.33 54.84
C GLY A 329 62.49 33.58 54.51
N GLU A 330 62.44 32.31 54.93
CA GLU A 330 61.23 31.52 55.23
C GLU A 330 60.04 31.64 54.25
N ALA A 331 60.20 31.04 53.08
CA ALA A 331 59.11 30.74 52.14
C ALA A 331 58.26 29.55 52.62
N THR A 332 57.72 29.63 53.83
CA THR A 332 56.77 28.63 54.36
C THR A 332 55.38 29.28 54.36
N VAL A 333 54.38 28.57 53.82
CA VAL A 333 52.91 28.78 54.01
C VAL A 333 52.07 29.27 52.80
N GLN A 334 52.58 29.90 51.73
CA GLN A 334 51.69 30.32 50.61
C GLN A 334 51.32 29.24 49.57
N TRP A 335 51.94 28.05 49.64
CA TRP A 335 51.76 26.95 48.67
C TRP A 335 50.57 26.01 48.95
N SER A 336 49.94 26.09 50.12
CA SER A 336 48.82 25.21 50.49
C SER A 336 47.52 25.42 49.69
N PRO A 337 47.14 26.65 49.27
CA PRO A 337 45.92 26.84 48.47
C PRO A 337 46.11 26.48 46.99
N LEU A 338 47.35 26.60 46.49
CA LEU A 338 47.72 26.22 45.12
C LEU A 338 47.77 24.72 44.94
N SER A 339 48.40 24.00 45.87
CA SER A 339 48.41 22.54 45.88
C SER A 339 46.99 21.97 46.00
N ALA A 340 46.11 22.59 46.79
CA ALA A 340 44.69 22.25 46.84
C ALA A 340 43.96 22.48 45.48
N LYS A 341 44.26 23.58 44.77
CA LYS A 341 43.70 23.84 43.43
C LYS A 341 44.24 22.86 42.37
N ARG A 342 45.53 22.51 42.42
CA ARG A 342 46.14 21.47 41.57
C ARG A 342 45.50 20.10 41.82
N ALA A 343 45.35 19.71 43.08
CA ALA A 343 44.64 18.48 43.45
C ALA A 343 43.21 18.44 42.92
N LYS A 344 42.49 19.58 42.96
CA LYS A 344 41.14 19.68 42.40
C LYS A 344 41.09 19.52 40.88
N VAL A 345 42.08 20.03 40.15
CA VAL A 345 42.20 19.81 38.68
C VAL A 345 42.48 18.34 38.38
N GLU A 346 43.37 17.69 39.14
CA GLU A 346 43.66 16.25 38.95
C GLU A 346 42.44 15.37 39.24
N VAL A 347 41.64 15.67 40.27
CA VAL A 347 40.39 14.95 40.55
C VAL A 347 39.40 15.11 39.38
N LEU A 348 39.26 16.31 38.83
CA LEU A 348 38.39 16.53 37.67
C LEU A 348 38.92 15.84 36.41
N ARG A 349 40.24 15.78 36.22
CA ARG A 349 40.87 15.05 35.11
C ARG A 349 40.63 13.55 35.23
N ALA A 350 40.79 12.99 36.44
CA ALA A 350 40.48 11.58 36.70
C ALA A 350 39.01 11.27 36.40
N GLY A 351 38.08 12.14 36.81
CA GLY A 351 36.65 12.01 36.47
C GLY A 351 36.37 12.10 34.97
N ALA A 352 37.07 12.97 34.23
CA ALA A 352 36.93 13.08 32.77
C ALA A 352 37.45 11.82 32.03
N GLU A 353 38.52 11.20 32.50
CA GLU A 353 39.01 9.92 31.98
C GLU A 353 38.04 8.76 32.29
N GLU A 354 37.39 8.77 33.46
CA GLU A 354 36.34 7.79 33.78
C GLU A 354 35.12 7.92 32.83
N GLU A 355 34.64 9.15 32.60
CA GLU A 355 33.55 9.40 31.65
C GLU A 355 33.94 9.06 30.20
N LYS A 356 35.20 9.28 29.83
CA LYS A 356 35.75 8.86 28.53
C LYS A 356 35.72 7.33 28.37
N ALA A 357 36.15 6.58 29.39
CA ALA A 357 36.12 5.13 29.38
C ALA A 357 34.69 4.57 29.25
N LYS A 358 33.70 5.23 29.89
CA LYS A 358 32.26 4.89 29.72
C LYS A 358 31.82 5.08 28.27
N TYR A 359 32.08 6.26 27.70
CA TYR A 359 31.75 6.56 26.31
C TYR A 359 32.42 5.60 25.31
N GLU A 360 33.72 5.31 25.47
CA GLU A 360 34.44 4.37 24.60
C GLU A 360 33.84 2.96 24.65
N LYS A 361 33.45 2.50 25.85
CA LYS A 361 32.74 1.23 26.03
C LYS A 361 31.38 1.22 25.33
N SER A 362 30.56 2.25 25.52
CA SER A 362 29.25 2.35 24.86
C SER A 362 29.35 2.48 23.34
N ALA A 363 30.35 3.21 22.85
CA ALA A 363 30.62 3.32 21.41
C ALA A 363 31.11 1.99 20.81
N SER A 364 31.84 1.17 21.58
CA SER A 364 32.22 -0.20 21.17
C SER A 364 30.98 -1.10 21.07
N VAL A 365 30.16 -1.13 22.13
CA VAL A 365 28.91 -1.91 22.18
C VAL A 365 27.95 -1.49 21.07
N THR A 366 27.79 -0.20 20.81
CA THR A 366 26.89 0.30 19.76
C THR A 366 27.35 -0.15 18.37
N ARG A 367 28.66 -0.13 18.09
CA ARG A 367 29.21 -0.65 16.82
C ARG A 367 28.95 -2.14 16.66
N GLU A 368 29.17 -2.92 17.71
CA GLU A 368 28.94 -4.37 17.71
C GLU A 368 27.46 -4.71 17.48
N ILE A 369 26.54 -4.06 18.21
CA ILE A 369 25.10 -4.24 18.04
C ILE A 369 24.67 -3.84 16.62
N THR A 370 25.17 -2.71 16.10
CA THR A 370 24.85 -2.24 14.75
C THR A 370 25.27 -3.28 13.71
N LEU A 371 26.52 -3.75 13.77
CA LEU A 371 27.07 -4.68 12.81
C LEU A 371 26.36 -6.04 12.87
N SER A 372 26.27 -6.64 14.05
CA SER A 372 25.64 -7.96 14.24
C SER A 372 24.15 -7.97 13.87
N SER A 373 23.43 -6.89 14.20
CA SER A 373 22.01 -6.76 13.83
C SER A 373 21.84 -6.67 12.32
N LEU A 374 22.64 -5.86 11.62
CA LEU A 374 22.54 -5.70 10.17
C LEU A 374 23.01 -6.94 9.41
N GLN A 375 24.07 -7.61 9.88
CA GLN A 375 24.55 -8.89 9.33
C GLN A 375 23.48 -9.98 9.38
N ARG A 376 22.64 -9.98 10.41
CA ARG A 376 21.56 -10.96 10.56
C ARG A 376 20.29 -10.57 9.79
N GLU A 377 19.85 -9.32 9.92
CA GLU A 377 18.52 -8.89 9.43
C GLU A 377 18.50 -8.59 7.93
N LEU A 378 19.58 -8.06 7.34
CA LEU A 378 19.60 -7.72 5.92
C LEU A 378 19.51 -8.96 5.02
N PRO A 379 20.29 -10.05 5.23
CA PRO A 379 20.09 -11.27 4.46
C PRO A 379 18.69 -11.85 4.65
N ASN A 380 18.20 -11.90 5.88
CA ASN A 380 16.87 -12.44 6.19
C ASN A 380 15.76 -11.69 5.45
N VAL A 381 15.76 -10.35 5.46
CA VAL A 381 14.70 -9.58 4.80
C VAL A 381 14.75 -9.73 3.28
N PHE A 382 15.94 -9.72 2.67
CA PHE A 382 16.06 -9.83 1.23
C PHE A 382 15.75 -11.25 0.73
N GLN A 383 16.10 -12.28 1.50
CA GLN A 383 15.70 -13.66 1.21
C GLN A 383 14.18 -13.84 1.31
N ALA A 384 13.55 -13.30 2.36
CA ALA A 384 12.10 -13.36 2.50
C ALA A 384 11.38 -12.64 1.36
N MET A 385 11.88 -11.47 0.95
CA MET A 385 11.31 -10.71 -0.16
C MET A 385 11.56 -11.35 -1.52
N MET A 386 12.69 -12.02 -1.71
CA MET A 386 12.98 -12.83 -2.88
C MET A 386 12.01 -14.02 -2.97
N ALA A 387 11.87 -14.78 -1.89
CA ALA A 387 10.94 -15.91 -1.83
C ALA A 387 9.49 -15.48 -2.09
N PHE A 388 9.05 -14.36 -1.48
CA PHE A 388 7.73 -13.81 -1.72
C PHE A 388 7.53 -13.34 -3.16
N SER A 389 8.53 -12.67 -3.74
CA SER A 389 8.48 -12.26 -5.15
C SER A 389 8.41 -13.48 -6.09
N GLY A 390 9.15 -14.54 -5.79
CA GLY A 390 9.07 -15.82 -6.49
C GLY A 390 7.67 -16.43 -6.43
N ALA A 391 7.09 -16.52 -5.24
CA ALA A 391 5.72 -17.01 -5.04
C ALA A 391 4.70 -16.16 -5.83
N CYS A 392 4.85 -14.83 -5.86
CA CYS A 392 4.01 -13.95 -6.68
C CYS A 392 4.13 -14.23 -8.18
N ILE A 393 5.35 -14.48 -8.69
CA ILE A 393 5.57 -14.80 -10.11
C ILE A 393 4.88 -16.11 -10.46
N GLU A 394 5.12 -17.17 -9.69
CA GLU A 394 4.52 -18.50 -9.88
C GLU A 394 2.99 -18.43 -9.82
N ALA A 395 2.46 -17.70 -8.85
CA ALA A 395 1.04 -17.40 -8.72
C ALA A 395 0.45 -16.77 -9.99
N PHE A 396 1.05 -15.69 -10.49
CA PHE A 396 0.52 -15.01 -11.67
C PHE A 396 0.75 -15.79 -12.98
N GLU A 397 1.81 -16.59 -13.05
CA GLU A 397 2.03 -17.52 -14.16
C GLU A 397 0.97 -18.63 -14.19
N ALA A 398 0.65 -19.23 -13.05
CA ALA A 398 -0.40 -20.24 -12.94
C ALA A 398 -1.76 -19.69 -13.41
N VAL A 399 -2.14 -18.49 -12.96
CA VAL A 399 -3.37 -17.81 -13.39
C VAL A 399 -3.36 -17.55 -14.91
N HIS A 400 -2.24 -17.08 -15.45
CA HIS A 400 -2.11 -16.79 -16.88
C HIS A 400 -2.19 -18.04 -17.75
N ASP A 401 -1.50 -19.11 -17.37
CA ASP A 401 -1.38 -20.33 -18.19
C ASP A 401 -2.67 -21.16 -18.18
N HIS A 402 -3.43 -21.12 -17.08
CA HIS A 402 -4.77 -21.70 -17.02
C HIS A 402 -5.69 -21.13 -18.12
N HIS A 403 -5.61 -19.81 -18.37
CA HIS A 403 -6.47 -19.11 -19.33
C HIS A 403 -5.90 -19.07 -20.75
N ARG A 404 -4.58 -19.24 -20.92
CA ARG A 404 -3.95 -19.41 -22.24
C ARG A 404 -4.36 -20.72 -22.90
N GLY A 405 -4.50 -21.79 -22.11
CA GLY A 405 -4.95 -23.10 -22.59
C GLY A 405 -6.35 -23.10 -23.21
N ASP A 406 -7.26 -22.26 -22.71
CA ASP A 406 -8.64 -22.16 -23.21
C ASP A 406 -8.75 -21.27 -24.46
N LEU A 407 -7.97 -20.19 -24.53
CA LEU A 407 -7.85 -19.34 -25.72
C LEU A 407 -7.27 -20.10 -26.92
N ASP A 408 -6.25 -20.93 -26.72
CA ASP A 408 -5.65 -21.72 -27.80
C ASP A 408 -6.53 -22.91 -28.23
N ARG A 409 -7.26 -23.56 -27.31
CA ARG A 409 -8.30 -24.55 -27.67
C ARG A 409 -9.45 -23.93 -28.48
N ALA A 410 -9.91 -22.73 -28.09
CA ALA A 410 -10.96 -22.01 -28.82
C ALA A 410 -10.50 -21.57 -30.22
N ARG A 411 -9.23 -21.18 -30.39
CA ARG A 411 -8.65 -20.90 -31.72
C ARG A 411 -8.48 -22.16 -32.56
N SER A 412 -8.01 -23.27 -31.98
CA SER A 412 -7.86 -24.54 -32.70
C SER A 412 -9.21 -25.12 -33.14
N LEU A 413 -10.25 -25.02 -32.32
CA LEU A 413 -11.61 -25.42 -32.70
C LEU A 413 -12.20 -24.52 -33.81
N LYS A 414 -11.91 -23.22 -33.78
CA LYS A 414 -12.29 -22.29 -34.88
C LYS A 414 -11.52 -22.55 -36.18
N MET A 415 -10.30 -23.08 -36.10
CA MET A 415 -9.51 -23.49 -37.27
C MET A 415 -10.01 -24.82 -37.86
N LEU A 416 -10.48 -25.74 -37.02
CA LEU A 416 -11.06 -27.03 -37.43
C LEU A 416 -12.49 -26.92 -38.00
N LEU A 417 -13.17 -25.80 -37.78
CA LEU A 417 -14.54 -25.52 -38.25
C LEU A 417 -14.61 -24.53 -39.43
N ARG A 418 -13.48 -24.16 -40.04
CA ARG A 418 -13.52 -23.44 -41.33
C ARG A 418 -13.73 -24.44 -42.47
N PRO A 419 -14.73 -24.25 -43.35
CA PRO A 419 -14.94 -25.08 -44.53
C PRO A 419 -13.81 -24.95 -45.56
#